data_AF-A0A7W1I8B7-F1
#
_entry.id   AF-A0A7W1I8B7-F1
#
_cell.length_a   1.000
_cell.length_b   1.000
_cell.length_c   1.000
_cell.angle_alpha   90.00
_cell.angle_beta   90.00
_cell.angle_gamma   90.00
#
_symmetry.space_group_name_H-M   'P 1'
#
loop_
_entity.id
_entity.type
_entity.pdbx_description
1 polymer ?
#
loop_
_entity_poly.entity_id
_entity_poly.type
_entity_poly.pdbx_seq_one_letter_code
_entity_poly.pdbx_strand_id
1 'polypeptide(L)'
;MPPCCHFTRRQFLRWAGLVAATPLVADLVDVERAYAQGSSGVALPINLELVTLTETTAIITWFTGDPTRPDAMGRLAPVPADSEVLLGTSPTSMSVVHADATPTPYHYVELAGLEPGQTYFYSARSRGVAATPSPTTYGNPVGMSATNASPSGPFLFQTPQPPPGRFLFAMALSADMHLGETVAGLATTQGGLQLPPGVMQSPGLPPYAEVMGGALAPEAKARGAQTLLAAGDVTSEARPAEVVRAKAHLDAFGTQSRDYFVVRGNHDRIHDGVDTFARSFFPGRPTWFTGEAFGLRIVGLDTYDKIGNGGDNGVLGDQQWAFVREALAKDKDRPTLVVGHHPVTVEASLINAAPVRFDMDLQQAGQLEALYAASPGVFLDVAGHTHRNKRTASPSAPGVAFQEVSAVKEYPGGFTILRVFTGGYAMNFYKFRAPLAQEWAERSRPEYLGLVPFYTFGTMADRNYVVVRDFSGLAAPGPTTPSSTTDQRDRSVLAETGGGVSPVAGAAALAAAAGVRGLGVLVQNGVASNSHSNATTNSAVPTIATGENTR
;
A
#
# COMPACT_ATOMS: atom_id res chain seq x y z
N MET A 1 25.31 -10.06 13.09
CA MET A 1 24.28 -9.24 13.78
C MET A 1 23.28 -10.22 14.37
N PRO A 2 22.92 -10.14 15.66
CA PRO A 2 21.84 -10.99 16.18
C PRO A 2 20.54 -10.64 15.45
N PRO A 3 19.62 -11.59 15.23
CA PRO A 3 18.34 -11.30 14.60
C PRO A 3 17.58 -10.33 15.50
N CYS A 4 17.27 -9.13 14.98
CA CYS A 4 16.38 -8.19 15.65
C CYS A 4 15.04 -8.88 15.87
N CYS A 5 14.57 -8.94 17.12
CA CYS A 5 13.31 -9.60 17.49
C CYS A 5 12.14 -8.92 16.79
N HIS A 6 11.63 -9.51 15.71
CA HIS A 6 10.47 -9.01 15.00
C HIS A 6 9.17 -9.44 15.71
N PHE A 7 8.22 -8.51 15.92
CA PHE A 7 6.87 -8.85 16.40
C PHE A 7 6.12 -9.71 15.39
N THR A 8 5.44 -10.74 15.89
CA THR A 8 4.63 -11.68 15.07
C THR A 8 3.17 -11.22 15.03
N ARG A 9 2.37 -11.59 14.01
CA ARG A 9 0.93 -11.20 13.95
C ARG A 9 0.15 -11.72 15.16
N ARG A 10 0.52 -12.89 15.68
CA ARG A 10 -0.03 -13.44 16.92
C ARG A 10 0.39 -12.65 18.15
N GLN A 11 1.66 -12.26 18.26
CA GLN A 11 2.09 -11.34 19.33
C GLN A 11 1.29 -10.04 19.21
N PHE A 12 1.18 -9.46 18.03
CA PHE A 12 0.36 -8.29 17.76
C PHE A 12 -1.12 -8.45 18.18
N LEU A 13 -1.80 -9.52 17.76
CA LEU A 13 -3.21 -9.77 18.13
C LEU A 13 -3.37 -10.10 19.62
N ARG A 14 -2.41 -10.80 20.25
CA ARG A 14 -2.42 -11.07 21.71
C ARG A 14 -2.10 -9.82 22.51
N TRP A 15 -1.21 -8.96 22.05
CA TRP A 15 -0.94 -7.66 22.66
C TRP A 15 -2.12 -6.71 22.48
N ALA A 16 -2.78 -6.68 21.31
CA ALA A 16 -4.03 -5.94 21.12
C ALA A 16 -5.11 -6.44 22.10
N GLY A 17 -5.25 -7.76 22.27
CA GLY A 17 -6.16 -8.35 23.26
C GLY A 17 -5.76 -8.08 24.72
N LEU A 18 -4.45 -8.01 25.03
CA LEU A 18 -3.95 -7.73 26.38
C LEU A 18 -4.07 -6.25 26.75
N VAL A 19 -3.81 -5.34 25.80
CA VAL A 19 -4.02 -3.89 25.91
C VAL A 19 -5.51 -3.59 26.13
N ALA A 20 -6.41 -4.35 25.49
CA ALA A 20 -7.84 -4.28 25.77
C ALA A 20 -8.24 -4.76 27.19
N ALA A 21 -7.37 -5.53 27.87
CA ALA A 21 -7.64 -6.18 29.15
C ALA A 21 -6.79 -5.67 30.33
N THR A 22 -5.89 -4.69 30.13
CA THR A 22 -5.03 -4.13 31.19
C THR A 22 -5.09 -2.61 31.22
N PRO A 23 -5.07 -1.97 32.41
CA PRO A 23 -4.98 -0.51 32.53
C PRO A 23 -3.54 0.01 32.27
N LEU A 24 -2.74 -0.70 31.48
CA LEU A 24 -1.32 -0.41 31.19
C LEU A 24 -1.13 0.70 30.13
N VAL A 25 -2.13 1.57 29.94
CA VAL A 25 -2.00 2.82 29.17
C VAL A 25 -1.37 3.93 30.03
N ALA A 26 -1.07 3.66 31.29
CA ALA A 26 -0.57 4.66 32.25
C ALA A 26 0.86 5.20 31.97
N ASP A 27 1.70 4.48 31.22
CA ASP A 27 3.08 4.90 30.96
C ASP A 27 3.31 5.59 29.59
N LEU A 28 2.25 5.75 28.78
CA LEU A 28 2.26 6.64 27.59
C LEU A 28 1.92 8.11 27.96
N VAL A 29 1.56 8.35 29.23
CA VAL A 29 1.10 9.64 29.77
C VAL A 29 2.25 10.65 29.90
N ASP A 30 3.52 10.19 29.98
CA ASP A 30 4.68 11.08 30.08
C ASP A 30 4.97 11.85 28.78
N VAL A 31 4.56 11.30 27.63
CA VAL A 31 4.66 12.02 26.35
C VAL A 31 3.61 13.12 26.29
N GLU A 32 2.37 12.86 26.72
CA GLU A 32 1.28 13.86 26.73
C GLU A 32 1.57 15.10 27.60
N ARG A 33 2.32 14.97 28.71
CA ARG A 33 2.56 16.08 29.64
C ARG A 33 3.58 17.12 29.19
N ALA A 34 4.41 16.82 28.20
CA ALA A 34 5.42 17.76 27.69
C ALA A 34 4.85 18.85 26.75
N TYR A 35 3.58 18.76 26.34
CA TYR A 35 3.05 19.51 25.18
C TYR A 35 2.05 20.63 25.50
N ALA A 36 1.81 20.95 26.77
CA ALA A 36 0.76 21.90 27.14
C ALA A 36 1.30 23.30 27.46
N GLN A 37 1.69 24.10 26.46
CA GLN A 37 1.58 25.58 26.51
C GLN A 37 1.45 26.23 25.12
N GLY A 38 0.32 26.92 24.87
CA GLY A 38 0.28 28.15 24.05
C GLY A 38 -0.54 28.18 22.74
N SER A 39 -1.85 28.46 22.85
CA SER A 39 -2.76 29.22 21.92
C SER A 39 -2.96 28.84 20.43
N SER A 40 -4.22 29.00 19.98
CA SER A 40 -4.80 28.85 18.63
C SER A 40 -4.52 27.52 17.92
N GLY A 41 -5.47 26.58 17.99
CA GLY A 41 -5.50 25.29 17.26
C GLY A 41 -4.12 24.66 17.10
N VAL A 42 -3.67 23.90 18.10
CA VAL A 42 -2.31 23.34 18.15
C VAL A 42 -2.08 22.51 16.88
N ALA A 43 -1.20 22.95 15.99
CA ALA A 43 -0.82 22.19 14.79
C ALA A 43 0.41 21.35 15.15
N LEU A 44 0.21 20.07 15.45
CA LEU A 44 1.27 19.16 15.88
C LEU A 44 1.69 18.26 14.72
N PRO A 45 2.91 18.41 14.18
CA PRO A 45 3.43 17.54 13.13
C PRO A 45 3.98 16.26 13.77
N ILE A 46 3.43 15.11 13.40
CA ILE A 46 3.72 13.78 13.96
C ILE A 46 3.75 12.72 12.85
N ASN A 47 4.01 11.46 13.22
CA ASN A 47 3.98 10.32 12.31
C ASN A 47 4.96 10.47 11.13
N LEU A 48 6.11 11.11 11.38
CA LEU A 48 7.17 11.26 10.39
C LEU A 48 7.74 9.89 9.99
N GLU A 49 7.86 9.68 8.69
CA GLU A 49 8.26 8.43 8.04
C GLU A 49 9.17 8.72 6.85
N LEU A 50 10.33 8.04 6.78
CA LEU A 50 11.08 7.86 5.55
C LEU A 50 10.52 6.62 4.83
N VAL A 51 9.69 6.86 3.83
CA VAL A 51 8.90 5.81 3.17
C VAL A 51 9.76 5.09 2.12
N THR A 52 10.31 5.87 1.19
CA THR A 52 11.06 5.38 0.04
C THR A 52 12.47 5.94 0.07
N LEU A 53 13.45 5.11 -0.27
CA LEU A 53 14.83 5.52 -0.49
C LEU A 53 15.41 4.79 -1.69
N THR A 54 15.58 5.51 -2.79
CA THR A 54 16.32 5.05 -3.97
C THR A 54 17.75 5.59 -3.90
N GLU A 55 18.56 5.25 -4.89
CA GLU A 55 19.90 5.79 -5.11
C GLU A 55 19.93 7.32 -5.25
N THR A 56 18.83 7.94 -5.67
CA THR A 56 18.77 9.37 -6.02
C THR A 56 17.52 10.08 -5.51
N THR A 57 16.66 9.40 -4.74
CA THR A 57 15.36 9.92 -4.29
C THR A 57 15.04 9.48 -2.87
N ALA A 58 14.48 10.38 -2.06
CA ALA A 58 13.90 10.07 -0.76
C ALA A 58 12.46 10.59 -0.69
N ILE A 59 11.53 9.77 -0.18
CA ILE A 59 10.13 10.17 0.04
C ILE A 59 9.85 10.18 1.53
N ILE A 60 9.44 11.34 2.03
CA ILE A 60 9.20 11.63 3.43
C ILE A 60 7.72 12.00 3.59
N THR A 61 7.04 11.39 4.55
CA THR A 61 5.64 11.70 4.87
C THR A 61 5.46 11.98 6.36
N TRP A 62 4.51 12.85 6.70
CA TRP A 62 4.08 13.08 8.08
C TRP A 62 2.63 13.60 8.10
N PHE A 63 2.05 13.68 9.29
CA PHE A 63 0.70 14.19 9.53
C PHE A 63 0.74 15.39 10.47
N THR A 64 -0.09 16.40 10.22
CA THR A 64 -0.28 17.52 11.15
C THR A 64 -1.70 17.50 11.73
N GLY A 65 -1.80 17.35 13.05
CA GLY A 65 -3.08 17.20 13.76
C GLY A 65 -3.20 18.05 15.02
N ASP A 66 -4.43 18.17 15.52
CA ASP A 66 -4.76 18.92 16.74
C ASP A 66 -4.90 17.98 17.95
N PRO A 67 -3.91 17.95 18.87
CA PRO A 67 -3.97 17.12 20.07
C PRO A 67 -5.11 17.49 21.02
N THR A 68 -5.70 18.69 20.89
CA THR A 68 -6.81 19.15 21.73
C THR A 68 -8.18 18.70 21.21
N ARG A 69 -8.24 18.11 20.02
CA ARG A 69 -9.48 17.63 19.39
C ARG A 69 -9.33 16.18 18.88
N PRO A 70 -9.06 15.20 19.76
CA PRO A 70 -9.10 13.81 19.37
C PRO A 70 -10.54 13.35 19.12
N ASP A 71 -10.74 12.43 18.19
CA ASP A 71 -12.00 11.73 18.03
C ASP A 71 -12.15 10.56 19.02
N ALA A 72 -13.24 9.81 18.92
CA ALA A 72 -13.54 8.68 19.81
C ALA A 72 -12.50 7.54 19.76
N MET A 73 -11.66 7.49 18.73
CA MET A 73 -10.56 6.52 18.59
C MET A 73 -9.19 7.12 18.92
N GLY A 74 -9.16 8.34 19.46
CA GLY A 74 -7.92 9.05 19.79
C GLY A 74 -7.22 9.67 18.57
N ARG A 75 -7.85 9.69 17.39
CA ARG A 75 -7.26 10.33 16.20
C ARG A 75 -7.34 11.83 16.34
N LEU A 76 -6.22 12.51 16.17
CA LEU A 76 -6.18 13.96 16.20
C LEU A 76 -6.94 14.54 15.00
N ALA A 77 -7.69 15.61 15.23
CA ALA A 77 -8.34 16.32 14.12
C ALA A 77 -7.29 16.83 13.13
N PRO A 78 -7.41 16.58 11.81
CA PRO A 78 -6.46 17.06 10.81
C PRO A 78 -6.35 18.60 10.83
N VAL A 79 -5.13 19.13 10.80
CA VAL A 79 -4.85 20.57 10.73
C VAL A 79 -4.02 20.89 9.48
N PRO A 80 -4.60 21.58 8.48
CA PRO A 80 -3.85 21.99 7.30
C PRO A 80 -2.67 22.91 7.65
N ALA A 81 -1.49 22.54 7.16
CA ALA A 81 -0.26 23.29 7.33
C ALA A 81 0.62 23.22 6.06
N ASP A 82 1.63 24.08 6.03
CA ASP A 82 2.72 24.06 5.05
C ASP A 82 3.63 22.85 5.24
N SER A 83 4.40 22.55 4.20
CA SER A 83 5.38 21.46 4.17
C SER A 83 6.78 22.00 3.94
N GLU A 84 7.68 21.82 4.91
CA GLU A 84 9.10 22.15 4.76
C GLU A 84 9.97 20.94 5.03
N VAL A 85 11.00 20.74 4.20
CA VAL A 85 12.07 19.76 4.48
C VAL A 85 13.42 20.43 4.36
N LEU A 86 14.20 20.32 5.44
CA LEU A 86 15.61 20.69 5.47
C LEU A 86 16.44 19.46 5.19
N LEU A 87 17.50 19.61 4.40
CA LEU A 87 18.44 18.55 4.04
C LEU A 87 19.87 19.10 4.02
N GLY A 88 20.84 18.28 4.38
CA GLY A 88 22.27 18.59 4.26
C GLY A 88 23.14 17.34 4.41
N THR A 89 24.45 17.48 4.19
CA THR A 89 25.43 16.39 4.40
C THR A 89 26.11 16.47 5.78
N SER A 90 25.68 17.41 6.62
CA SER A 90 26.09 17.57 8.02
C SER A 90 24.87 17.98 8.87
N PRO A 91 24.73 17.47 10.12
CA PRO A 91 23.59 17.82 10.97
C PRO A 91 23.58 19.28 11.40
N THR A 92 24.72 19.98 11.33
CA THR A 92 24.84 21.41 11.67
C THR A 92 24.72 22.34 10.47
N SER A 93 24.57 21.79 9.25
CA SER A 93 24.55 22.55 8.00
C SER A 93 23.50 21.97 7.05
N MET A 94 22.23 22.12 7.42
CA MET A 94 21.09 21.79 6.55
C MET A 94 20.42 23.09 6.06
N SER A 95 19.92 23.07 4.84
CA SER A 95 19.14 24.15 4.24
C SER A 95 17.75 23.63 3.86
N VAL A 96 16.77 24.53 3.75
CA VAL A 96 15.45 24.20 3.19
C VAL A 96 15.64 23.80 1.72
N VAL A 97 15.33 22.54 1.39
CA VAL A 97 15.38 22.01 0.02
C VAL A 97 13.98 21.80 -0.57
N HIS A 98 12.96 21.81 0.28
CA HIS A 98 11.56 21.77 -0.12
C HIS A 98 10.75 22.72 0.77
N ALA A 99 9.92 23.55 0.16
CA ALA A 99 8.96 24.41 0.83
C ALA A 99 7.69 24.49 -0.05
N ASP A 100 6.56 24.06 0.50
CA ASP A 100 5.24 24.14 -0.14
C ASP A 100 4.24 24.76 0.84
N ALA A 101 3.69 25.91 0.46
CA ALA A 101 2.72 26.64 1.26
C ALA A 101 1.28 26.11 1.11
N THR A 102 1.05 25.12 0.22
CA THR A 102 -0.26 24.50 0.02
C THR A 102 -0.74 23.84 1.31
N PRO A 103 -1.83 24.31 1.94
CA PRO A 103 -2.24 23.78 3.23
C PRO A 103 -2.76 22.35 3.11
N THR A 104 -2.09 21.42 3.79
CA THR A 104 -2.52 20.02 3.90
C THR A 104 -2.20 19.49 5.30
N PRO A 105 -3.03 18.61 5.89
CA PRO A 105 -2.65 17.87 7.08
C PRO A 105 -1.87 16.60 6.74
N TYR A 106 -1.91 16.13 5.49
CA TYR A 106 -1.26 14.91 5.00
C TYR A 106 -0.10 15.33 4.10
N HIS A 107 1.13 15.18 4.60
CA HIS A 107 2.32 15.69 3.94
C HIS A 107 3.03 14.57 3.19
N TYR A 108 3.38 14.83 1.93
CA TYR A 108 4.12 13.91 1.07
C TYR A 108 5.17 14.70 0.29
N VAL A 109 6.44 14.53 0.65
CA VAL A 109 7.56 15.23 0.03
C VAL A 109 8.49 14.23 -0.65
N GLU A 110 8.70 14.42 -1.95
CA GLU A 110 9.66 13.67 -2.75
C GLU A 110 10.87 14.54 -3.05
N LEU A 111 12.01 14.17 -2.48
CA LEU A 111 13.31 14.80 -2.73
C LEU A 111 14.03 14.02 -3.80
N ALA A 112 14.37 14.66 -4.91
CA ALA A 112 15.10 14.05 -6.03
C ALA A 112 16.50 14.66 -6.20
N GLY A 113 17.34 14.03 -7.03
CA GLY A 113 18.70 14.51 -7.31
C GLY A 113 19.68 14.28 -6.16
N LEU A 114 19.44 13.27 -5.33
CA LEU A 114 20.38 12.84 -4.29
C LEU A 114 21.56 12.11 -4.92
N GLU A 115 22.74 12.23 -4.30
CA GLU A 115 23.95 11.54 -4.75
C GLU A 115 23.99 10.10 -4.22
N PRO A 116 24.20 9.07 -5.06
CA PRO A 116 24.30 7.70 -4.59
C PRO A 116 25.42 7.46 -3.57
N GLY A 117 25.14 6.63 -2.56
CA GLY A 117 26.10 6.33 -1.49
C GLY A 117 26.30 7.47 -0.46
N GLN A 118 25.67 8.62 -0.63
CA GLN A 118 25.83 9.78 0.25
C GLN A 118 24.96 9.65 1.50
N THR A 119 25.52 10.05 2.64
CA THR A 119 24.77 10.24 3.88
C THR A 119 24.17 11.63 3.92
N TYR A 120 22.87 11.71 4.16
CA TYR A 120 22.11 12.94 4.33
C TYR A 120 21.49 13.03 5.72
N PHE A 121 21.41 14.26 6.22
CA PHE A 121 20.71 14.66 7.44
C PHE A 121 19.50 15.49 7.07
N TYR A 122 18.36 15.26 7.72
CA TYR A 122 17.13 15.97 7.40
C TYR A 122 16.24 16.25 8.62
N SER A 123 15.33 17.21 8.43
CA SER A 123 14.24 17.54 9.34
C SER A 123 13.02 17.96 8.51
N ALA A 124 11.86 17.37 8.79
CA ALA A 124 10.59 17.79 8.19
C ALA A 124 9.82 18.67 9.18
N ARG A 125 9.12 19.68 8.67
CA ARG A 125 8.43 20.67 9.49
C ARG A 125 7.10 21.09 8.91
N SER A 126 6.23 21.54 9.78
CA SER A 126 5.03 22.30 9.45
C SER A 126 4.93 23.49 10.39
N ARG A 127 4.69 24.69 9.85
CA ARG A 127 4.69 25.97 10.58
C ARG A 127 5.96 26.19 11.41
N GLY A 128 7.11 25.76 10.87
CA GLY A 128 8.41 25.83 11.54
C GLY A 128 8.61 24.82 12.69
N VAL A 129 7.62 24.00 13.03
CA VAL A 129 7.71 22.96 14.06
C VAL A 129 8.17 21.65 13.44
N ALA A 130 9.18 20.99 14.02
CA ALA A 130 9.71 19.73 13.53
C ALA A 130 8.77 18.55 13.81
N ALA A 131 8.57 17.71 12.80
CA ALA A 131 7.74 16.51 12.90
C ALA A 131 8.43 15.41 13.72
N THR A 132 7.67 14.78 14.61
CA THR A 132 8.15 13.65 15.41
C THR A 132 7.96 12.32 14.66
N PRO A 133 8.85 11.32 14.84
CA PRO A 133 8.75 10.01 14.20
C PRO A 133 7.46 9.28 14.54
N SER A 134 6.96 8.48 13.60
CA SER A 134 5.95 7.47 13.92
C SER A 134 6.48 6.48 14.96
N PRO A 135 5.65 5.99 15.88
CA PRO A 135 6.04 4.86 16.74
C PRO A 135 6.10 3.56 15.92
N THR A 136 7.11 2.71 16.14
CA THR A 136 7.25 1.37 15.50
C THR A 136 8.15 0.42 16.31
N THR A 137 7.97 -0.90 16.19
CA THR A 137 8.71 -1.94 16.93
C THR A 137 10.00 -2.37 16.23
N TYR A 138 10.18 -2.04 14.95
CA TYR A 138 11.28 -2.56 14.12
C TYR A 138 12.48 -1.61 13.98
N GLY A 139 12.50 -0.49 14.71
CA GLY A 139 13.58 0.49 14.67
C GLY A 139 13.05 1.91 14.55
N ASN A 140 13.78 2.77 13.84
CA ASN A 140 13.43 4.17 13.66
C ASN A 140 12.86 4.38 12.24
N PRO A 141 11.58 4.75 12.05
CA PRO A 141 10.93 4.82 10.73
C PRO A 141 11.47 5.96 9.88
N VAL A 142 12.34 6.80 10.44
CA VAL A 142 12.95 7.97 9.81
C VAL A 142 14.43 7.78 9.48
N GLY A 143 14.98 6.56 9.61
CA GLY A 143 16.39 6.25 9.38
C GLY A 143 17.15 6.02 10.67
N MET A 144 18.31 6.66 10.87
CA MET A 144 19.04 6.65 12.14
C MET A 144 18.96 8.03 12.81
N SER A 145 18.95 8.08 14.14
CA SER A 145 19.08 9.38 14.83
C SER A 145 20.52 9.88 14.70
N ALA A 146 20.71 11.12 14.26
CA ALA A 146 22.04 11.71 14.13
C ALA A 146 22.63 12.13 15.48
N THR A 147 21.79 12.29 16.50
CA THR A 147 22.21 12.66 17.86
C THR A 147 21.41 11.84 18.88
N ASN A 148 22.03 11.50 20.02
CA ASN A 148 21.33 10.83 21.12
C ASN A 148 20.39 11.78 21.90
N ALA A 149 20.16 13.01 21.42
CA ALA A 149 19.68 14.12 22.25
C ALA A 149 18.34 14.73 21.83
N SER A 150 17.82 14.48 20.62
CA SER A 150 16.58 15.12 20.13
C SER A 150 15.56 14.12 19.56
N PRO A 151 14.34 14.04 20.12
CA PRO A 151 13.29 13.17 19.60
C PRO A 151 12.72 13.63 18.25
N SER A 152 13.01 14.87 17.81
CA SER A 152 12.55 15.45 16.53
C SER A 152 13.68 15.63 15.49
N GLY A 153 14.84 14.98 15.73
CA GLY A 153 15.96 14.96 14.80
C GLY A 153 17.00 16.08 15.01
N PRO A 154 17.92 16.28 14.06
CA PRO A 154 17.88 15.75 12.69
C PRO A 154 18.04 14.24 12.62
N PHE A 155 17.38 13.65 11.63
CA PHE A 155 17.49 12.24 11.29
C PHE A 155 18.45 12.08 10.12
N LEU A 156 19.00 10.88 9.92
CA LEU A 156 19.90 10.62 8.81
C LEU A 156 19.54 9.34 8.07
N PHE A 157 19.84 9.33 6.78
CA PHE A 157 19.78 8.16 5.91
C PHE A 157 20.98 8.17 4.96
N GLN A 158 21.30 7.00 4.41
CA GLN A 158 22.32 6.87 3.36
C GLN A 158 21.66 6.29 2.11
N THR A 159 21.70 7.03 1.01
CA THR A 159 21.25 6.51 -0.29
C THR A 159 22.11 5.29 -0.69
N PRO A 160 21.51 4.22 -1.24
CA PRO A 160 22.28 3.07 -1.71
C PRO A 160 23.11 3.42 -2.97
N GLN A 161 24.07 2.56 -3.28
CA GLN A 161 24.65 2.50 -4.64
C GLN A 161 23.60 1.93 -5.61
N PRO A 162 23.55 2.38 -6.88
CA PRO A 162 22.61 1.84 -7.85
C PRO A 162 22.91 0.36 -8.15
N PRO A 163 21.89 -0.44 -8.54
CA PRO A 163 22.15 -1.77 -9.07
C PRO A 163 23.10 -1.69 -10.29
N PRO A 164 24.08 -2.59 -10.40
CA PRO A 164 25.02 -2.55 -11.53
C PRO A 164 24.33 -2.75 -12.88
N GLY A 165 24.93 -2.15 -13.92
CA GLY A 165 24.49 -2.33 -15.30
C GLY A 165 23.32 -1.44 -15.71
N ARG A 166 22.80 -1.67 -16.90
CA ARG A 166 21.72 -0.84 -17.47
C ARG A 166 20.36 -1.26 -16.92
N PHE A 167 19.46 -0.29 -16.77
CA PHE A 167 18.06 -0.55 -16.46
C PHE A 167 17.42 -1.43 -17.55
N LEU A 168 16.51 -2.32 -17.15
CA LEU A 168 15.73 -3.20 -18.01
C LEU A 168 14.26 -2.78 -17.98
N PHE A 169 13.58 -3.03 -16.87
CA PHE A 169 12.15 -2.78 -16.67
C PHE A 169 11.83 -2.64 -15.19
N ALA A 170 10.61 -2.20 -14.88
CA ALA A 170 10.07 -2.16 -13.53
C ALA A 170 8.73 -2.89 -13.44
N MET A 171 8.49 -3.55 -12.30
CA MET A 171 7.25 -4.23 -11.98
C MET A 171 6.68 -3.68 -10.67
N ALA A 172 5.37 -3.46 -10.62
CA ALA A 172 4.66 -3.19 -9.37
C ALA A 172 4.26 -4.50 -8.71
N LEU A 173 4.49 -4.58 -7.40
CA LEU A 173 4.11 -5.67 -6.52
C LEU A 173 3.09 -5.12 -5.53
N SER A 174 1.94 -5.79 -5.42
CA SER A 174 0.81 -5.37 -4.60
C SER A 174 0.08 -6.58 -4.05
N ALA A 175 -0.63 -6.40 -2.93
CA ALA A 175 -1.47 -7.43 -2.33
C ALA A 175 -2.62 -6.79 -1.54
N ASP A 176 -3.57 -7.61 -1.10
CA ASP A 176 -4.56 -7.26 -0.08
C ASP A 176 -5.33 -5.96 -0.43
N MET A 177 -5.96 -5.96 -1.61
CA MET A 177 -6.81 -4.85 -2.05
C MET A 177 -8.17 -4.87 -1.33
N HIS A 178 -8.66 -6.07 -0.96
CA HIS A 178 -9.90 -6.28 -0.21
C HIS A 178 -11.12 -5.54 -0.78
N LEU A 179 -11.30 -5.53 -2.11
CA LEU A 179 -12.44 -4.85 -2.71
C LEU A 179 -13.76 -5.40 -2.17
N GLY A 180 -14.61 -4.51 -1.67
CA GLY A 180 -15.87 -4.85 -0.99
C GLY A 180 -15.84 -4.69 0.53
N GLU A 181 -14.67 -4.59 1.14
CA GLU A 181 -14.56 -4.37 2.59
C GLU A 181 -14.98 -2.94 2.97
N THR A 182 -15.75 -2.80 4.04
CA THR A 182 -16.26 -1.51 4.53
C THR A 182 -15.83 -1.19 5.96
N VAL A 183 -15.17 -2.13 6.63
CA VAL A 183 -14.67 -1.98 7.99
C VAL A 183 -13.29 -2.65 8.05
N ALA A 184 -12.26 -1.85 8.27
CA ALA A 184 -10.87 -2.31 8.40
C ALA A 184 -10.54 -2.65 9.86
N GLY A 185 -9.48 -3.43 10.09
CA GLY A 185 -9.00 -3.78 11.43
C GLY A 185 -9.86 -4.75 12.25
N LEU A 186 -10.78 -5.51 11.64
CA LEU A 186 -11.62 -6.49 12.36
C LEU A 186 -10.92 -7.83 12.55
N ALA A 187 -10.77 -8.27 13.80
CA ALA A 187 -10.36 -9.64 14.12
C ALA A 187 -11.56 -10.56 14.37
N THR A 188 -12.58 -10.10 15.11
CA THR A 188 -13.81 -10.85 15.37
C THR A 188 -14.97 -9.92 15.76
N THR A 189 -16.20 -10.43 15.67
CA THR A 189 -17.40 -9.78 16.23
C THR A 189 -17.99 -10.70 17.30
N GLN A 190 -18.02 -10.24 18.56
CA GLN A 190 -18.58 -11.00 19.68
C GLN A 190 -19.75 -10.23 20.30
N GLY A 191 -20.94 -10.83 20.32
CA GLY A 191 -22.13 -10.19 20.88
C GLY A 191 -22.54 -8.88 20.18
N GLY A 192 -22.20 -8.73 18.89
CA GLY A 192 -22.42 -7.49 18.13
C GLY A 192 -21.34 -6.42 18.30
N LEU A 193 -20.35 -6.66 19.16
CA LEU A 193 -19.21 -5.77 19.35
C LEU A 193 -18.04 -6.20 18.47
N GLN A 194 -17.50 -5.26 17.70
CA GLN A 194 -16.28 -5.43 16.93
C GLN A 194 -15.07 -5.38 17.85
N LEU A 195 -14.27 -6.46 17.87
CA LEU A 195 -13.09 -6.59 18.72
C LEU A 195 -11.86 -6.95 17.87
N PRO A 196 -10.86 -6.06 17.78
CA PRO A 196 -10.88 -4.65 18.22
C PRO A 196 -11.88 -3.82 17.40
N PRO A 197 -12.22 -2.58 17.83
CA PRO A 197 -13.12 -1.72 17.05
C PRO A 197 -12.58 -1.48 15.64
N GLY A 198 -13.42 -1.71 14.64
CA GLY A 198 -13.02 -1.50 13.26
C GLY A 198 -12.97 -0.03 12.85
N VAL A 199 -12.23 0.26 11.80
CA VAL A 199 -12.15 1.60 11.21
C VAL A 199 -12.99 1.63 9.93
N MET A 200 -13.92 2.57 9.87
CA MET A 200 -14.75 2.81 8.69
C MET A 200 -14.34 4.09 8.00
N GLN A 201 -14.60 4.16 6.71
CA GLN A 201 -14.49 5.39 5.94
C GLN A 201 -15.36 6.51 6.55
N SER A 202 -14.93 7.77 6.41
CA SER A 202 -15.73 8.93 6.81
C SER A 202 -17.07 8.95 6.04
N PRO A 203 -18.21 9.24 6.71
CA PRO A 203 -19.50 9.32 6.04
C PRO A 203 -19.48 10.29 4.85
N GLY A 204 -20.05 9.86 3.72
CA GLY A 204 -20.10 10.66 2.49
C GLY A 204 -18.87 10.54 1.58
N LEU A 205 -17.79 9.91 2.02
CA LEU A 205 -16.64 9.58 1.14
C LEU A 205 -16.81 8.20 0.47
N PRO A 206 -16.15 7.96 -0.68
CA PRO A 206 -16.15 6.65 -1.33
C PRO A 206 -15.53 5.57 -0.44
N PRO A 207 -15.99 4.30 -0.52
CA PRO A 207 -15.44 3.19 0.25
C PRO A 207 -13.92 3.12 0.13
N TYR A 208 -13.21 2.90 1.23
CA TYR A 208 -11.75 3.01 1.23
C TYR A 208 -11.07 2.00 0.29
N ALA A 209 -11.59 0.78 0.17
CA ALA A 209 -11.02 -0.21 -0.74
C ALA A 209 -11.09 0.24 -2.21
N GLU A 210 -12.13 1.01 -2.58
CA GLU A 210 -12.25 1.62 -3.91
C GLU A 210 -11.28 2.80 -4.08
N VAL A 211 -11.10 3.62 -3.04
CA VAL A 211 -10.12 4.72 -3.04
C VAL A 211 -8.70 4.20 -3.23
N MET A 212 -8.32 3.20 -2.44
CA MET A 212 -6.96 2.63 -2.45
C MET A 212 -6.73 1.78 -3.72
N GLY A 213 -7.69 0.93 -4.08
CA GLY A 213 -7.63 0.13 -5.31
C GLY A 213 -7.55 1.00 -6.57
N GLY A 214 -8.28 2.11 -6.61
CA GLY A 214 -8.25 3.07 -7.72
C GLY A 214 -6.93 3.84 -7.84
N ALA A 215 -6.16 3.99 -6.75
CA ALA A 215 -4.84 4.63 -6.77
C ALA A 215 -3.74 3.71 -7.33
N LEU A 216 -3.89 2.38 -7.20
CA LEU A 216 -2.87 1.39 -7.54
C LEU A 216 -2.35 1.50 -8.97
N ALA A 217 -3.23 1.31 -9.96
CA ALA A 217 -2.83 1.27 -11.35
C ALA A 217 -2.18 2.59 -11.86
N PRO A 218 -2.79 3.78 -11.68
CA PRO A 218 -2.19 5.02 -12.17
C PRO A 218 -0.88 5.37 -11.46
N GLU A 219 -0.77 5.15 -10.14
CA GLU A 219 0.46 5.47 -9.42
C GLU A 219 1.59 4.48 -9.74
N ALA A 220 1.29 3.19 -9.89
CA ALA A 220 2.27 2.20 -10.36
C ALA A 220 2.82 2.56 -11.74
N LYS A 221 1.95 2.97 -12.68
CA LYS A 221 2.35 3.44 -14.01
C LYS A 221 3.19 4.72 -13.95
N ALA A 222 2.83 5.66 -13.08
CA ALA A 222 3.60 6.89 -12.89
C ALA A 222 5.02 6.61 -12.34
N ARG A 223 5.21 5.50 -11.62
CA ARG A 223 6.52 4.99 -11.18
C ARG A 223 7.23 4.14 -12.23
N GLY A 224 6.71 4.08 -13.45
CA GLY A 224 7.33 3.39 -14.57
C GLY A 224 7.13 1.88 -14.58
N ALA A 225 6.21 1.32 -13.80
CA ALA A 225 5.90 -0.10 -13.86
C ALA A 225 5.31 -0.48 -15.22
N GLN A 226 5.87 -1.49 -15.87
CA GLN A 226 5.32 -2.09 -17.09
C GLN A 226 4.53 -3.38 -16.82
N THR A 227 4.73 -3.99 -15.64
CA THR A 227 3.97 -5.16 -15.20
C THR A 227 3.47 -4.96 -13.78
N LEU A 228 2.29 -5.45 -13.44
CA LEU A 228 1.76 -5.48 -12.07
C LEU A 228 1.52 -6.91 -11.60
N LEU A 229 1.94 -7.23 -10.38
CA LEU A 229 1.64 -8.48 -9.69
C LEU A 229 0.71 -8.19 -8.50
N ALA A 230 -0.44 -8.86 -8.48
CA ALA A 230 -1.40 -8.84 -7.38
C ALA A 230 -1.33 -10.17 -6.61
N ALA A 231 -0.68 -10.16 -5.46
CA ALA A 231 -0.34 -11.30 -4.62
C ALA A 231 -1.51 -11.73 -3.70
N GLY A 232 -2.71 -11.85 -4.26
CA GLY A 232 -3.91 -12.33 -3.57
C GLY A 232 -4.66 -11.28 -2.75
N ASP A 233 -5.81 -11.71 -2.22
CA ASP A 233 -6.80 -10.91 -1.49
C ASP A 233 -7.22 -9.65 -2.27
N VAL A 234 -7.51 -9.85 -3.55
CA VAL A 234 -7.97 -8.77 -4.43
C VAL A 234 -9.42 -8.39 -4.11
N THR A 235 -10.19 -9.30 -3.53
CA THR A 235 -11.53 -9.07 -3.00
C THR A 235 -11.59 -9.30 -1.49
N SER A 236 -12.64 -8.79 -0.85
CA SER A 236 -12.89 -9.08 0.58
C SER A 236 -13.51 -10.45 0.78
N GLU A 237 -14.39 -10.88 -0.13
CA GLU A 237 -15.25 -12.06 0.03
C GLU A 237 -15.56 -12.72 -1.33
N ALA A 238 -14.80 -12.43 -2.39
CA ALA A 238 -15.05 -12.93 -3.75
C ALA A 238 -16.52 -12.86 -4.24
N ARG A 239 -17.32 -11.93 -3.72
CA ARG A 239 -18.71 -11.78 -4.17
C ARG A 239 -18.69 -11.32 -5.63
N PRO A 240 -19.70 -11.66 -6.45
CA PRO A 240 -19.71 -11.27 -7.87
C PRO A 240 -19.46 -9.78 -8.13
N ALA A 241 -20.07 -8.90 -7.34
CA ALA A 241 -19.84 -7.46 -7.48
C ALA A 241 -18.43 -7.02 -7.06
N GLU A 242 -17.83 -7.69 -6.08
CA GLU A 242 -16.46 -7.41 -5.61
C GLU A 242 -15.43 -7.84 -6.65
N VAL A 243 -15.59 -9.04 -7.21
CA VAL A 243 -14.70 -9.57 -8.27
C VAL A 243 -14.75 -8.69 -9.51
N VAL A 244 -15.93 -8.24 -9.92
CA VAL A 244 -16.08 -7.30 -11.06
C VAL A 244 -15.34 -5.99 -10.80
N ARG A 245 -15.48 -5.40 -9.60
CA ARG A 245 -14.80 -4.14 -9.26
C ARG A 245 -13.29 -4.31 -9.11
N ALA A 246 -12.83 -5.36 -8.44
CA ALA A 246 -11.41 -5.70 -8.33
C ALA A 246 -10.78 -5.87 -9.71
N LYS A 247 -11.45 -6.63 -10.59
CA LYS A 247 -10.99 -6.79 -11.97
C LYS A 247 -10.95 -5.47 -12.73
N ALA A 248 -11.93 -4.58 -12.57
CA ALA A 248 -11.93 -3.28 -13.22
C ALA A 248 -10.73 -2.40 -12.79
N HIS A 249 -10.37 -2.40 -11.50
CA HIS A 249 -9.18 -1.67 -11.00
C HIS A 249 -7.88 -2.25 -11.55
N LEU A 250 -7.75 -3.58 -11.63
CA LEU A 250 -6.58 -4.23 -12.23
C LEU A 250 -6.51 -4.04 -13.75
N ASP A 251 -7.66 -4.10 -14.44
CA ASP A 251 -7.76 -3.86 -15.89
C ASP A 251 -7.39 -2.40 -16.25
N ALA A 252 -7.51 -1.45 -15.31
CA ALA A 252 -6.99 -0.10 -15.48
C ALA A 252 -5.45 -0.06 -15.58
N PHE A 253 -4.74 -1.08 -15.07
CA PHE A 253 -3.31 -1.26 -15.32
C PHE A 253 -3.06 -1.79 -16.74
N GLY A 254 -3.81 -2.80 -17.18
CA GLY A 254 -3.71 -3.32 -18.54
C GLY A 254 -4.41 -4.67 -18.70
N THR A 255 -3.93 -5.50 -19.62
CA THR A 255 -4.49 -6.81 -19.92
C THR A 255 -3.94 -7.89 -18.99
N GLN A 256 -4.83 -8.69 -18.40
CA GLN A 256 -4.45 -9.83 -17.56
C GLN A 256 -3.56 -10.84 -18.32
N SER A 257 -2.60 -11.44 -17.62
CA SER A 257 -1.62 -12.39 -18.13
C SER A 257 -0.67 -11.81 -19.19
N ARG A 258 -0.65 -10.47 -19.37
CA ARG A 258 0.32 -9.74 -20.20
C ARG A 258 0.90 -8.56 -19.44
N ASP A 259 0.04 -7.64 -19.02
CA ASP A 259 0.42 -6.41 -18.34
C ASP A 259 0.26 -6.57 -16.82
N TYR A 260 -0.68 -7.40 -16.37
CA TYR A 260 -0.76 -7.75 -14.96
C TYR A 260 -1.01 -9.23 -14.73
N PHE A 261 -0.56 -9.74 -13.59
CA PHE A 261 -0.79 -11.10 -13.12
C PHE A 261 -1.40 -11.05 -11.72
N VAL A 262 -2.24 -12.02 -11.42
CA VAL A 262 -2.95 -12.12 -10.13
C VAL A 262 -2.87 -13.56 -9.66
N VAL A 263 -2.71 -13.76 -8.36
CA VAL A 263 -2.89 -15.06 -7.70
C VAL A 263 -4.03 -14.96 -6.71
N ARG A 264 -4.57 -16.11 -6.30
CA ARG A 264 -5.66 -16.17 -5.33
C ARG A 264 -5.13 -15.98 -3.91
N GLY A 265 -5.84 -15.17 -3.10
CA GLY A 265 -5.69 -15.16 -1.64
C GLY A 265 -6.84 -15.83 -0.89
N ASN A 266 -6.75 -15.89 0.43
CA ASN A 266 -7.75 -16.58 1.26
C ASN A 266 -9.11 -15.82 1.35
N HIS A 267 -9.14 -14.53 1.02
CA HIS A 267 -10.37 -13.76 0.87
C HIS A 267 -11.00 -13.88 -0.54
N ASP A 268 -10.25 -14.38 -1.53
CA ASP A 268 -10.72 -14.69 -2.88
C ASP A 268 -11.41 -16.06 -2.97
N ARG A 269 -12.25 -16.34 -1.98
CA ARG A 269 -12.76 -17.68 -1.63
C ARG A 269 -14.00 -18.12 -2.41
N ILE A 270 -14.26 -19.42 -2.35
CA ILE A 270 -15.45 -20.02 -2.96
C ILE A 270 -16.66 -19.76 -2.06
N HIS A 271 -17.74 -19.21 -2.63
CA HIS A 271 -19.01 -18.98 -1.94
C HIS A 271 -20.11 -19.87 -2.52
N ASP A 272 -20.83 -20.59 -1.65
CA ASP A 272 -21.96 -21.45 -2.01
C ASP A 272 -21.65 -22.44 -3.16
N GLY A 273 -20.42 -22.96 -3.18
CA GLY A 273 -19.93 -23.89 -4.21
C GLY A 273 -19.57 -23.21 -5.55
N VAL A 274 -19.66 -21.90 -5.65
CA VAL A 274 -19.33 -21.12 -6.86
C VAL A 274 -18.01 -20.38 -6.67
N ASP A 275 -17.05 -20.69 -7.55
CA ASP A 275 -15.75 -20.03 -7.59
C ASP A 275 -15.76 -18.83 -8.53
N THR A 276 -16.28 -17.72 -8.03
CA THR A 276 -16.42 -16.48 -8.80
C THR A 276 -15.07 -15.88 -9.19
N PHE A 277 -14.07 -16.00 -8.32
CA PHE A 277 -12.70 -15.55 -8.59
C PHE A 277 -12.10 -16.33 -9.76
N ALA A 278 -12.08 -17.67 -9.71
CA ALA A 278 -11.55 -18.49 -10.80
C ALA A 278 -12.32 -18.27 -12.10
N ARG A 279 -13.65 -18.18 -12.05
CA ARG A 279 -14.47 -17.92 -13.24
C ARG A 279 -14.08 -16.62 -13.96
N SER A 280 -13.66 -15.62 -13.20
CA SER A 280 -13.36 -14.28 -13.74
C SER A 280 -11.91 -14.12 -14.15
N PHE A 281 -10.96 -14.60 -13.35
CA PHE A 281 -9.52 -14.44 -13.60
C PHE A 281 -8.90 -15.66 -14.30
N PHE A 282 -9.49 -16.85 -14.20
CA PHE A 282 -8.95 -18.11 -14.73
C PHE A 282 -10.00 -18.95 -15.47
N PRO A 283 -10.73 -18.38 -16.44
CA PRO A 283 -11.82 -19.11 -17.11
C PRO A 283 -11.30 -20.39 -17.78
N GLY A 284 -11.78 -21.54 -17.29
CA GLY A 284 -11.45 -22.87 -17.82
C GLY A 284 -10.00 -23.33 -17.57
N ARG A 285 -9.28 -22.72 -16.62
CA ARG A 285 -7.89 -23.05 -16.30
C ARG A 285 -7.67 -23.15 -14.79
N PRO A 286 -6.60 -23.83 -14.34
CA PRO A 286 -6.17 -23.74 -12.95
C PRO A 286 -5.83 -22.31 -12.55
N THR A 287 -5.93 -22.03 -11.26
CA THR A 287 -5.60 -20.72 -10.63
C THR A 287 -4.12 -20.53 -10.32
N TRP A 288 -3.29 -21.50 -10.68
CA TRP A 288 -1.83 -21.40 -10.73
C TRP A 288 -1.35 -21.40 -12.19
N PHE A 289 -0.20 -20.77 -12.45
CA PHE A 289 0.26 -20.56 -13.83
C PHE A 289 1.77 -20.33 -13.93
N THR A 290 2.32 -20.55 -15.13
CA THR A 290 3.58 -19.92 -15.56
C THR A 290 3.26 -18.76 -16.51
N GLY A 291 3.90 -17.64 -16.27
CA GLY A 291 3.82 -16.43 -17.07
C GLY A 291 5.23 -15.93 -17.42
N GLU A 292 5.28 -14.89 -18.24
CA GLU A 292 6.54 -14.26 -18.63
C GLU A 292 6.36 -12.75 -18.78
N ALA A 293 7.35 -11.99 -18.31
CA ALA A 293 7.51 -10.58 -18.64
C ALA A 293 8.98 -10.32 -18.97
N PHE A 294 9.27 -9.83 -20.18
CA PHE A 294 10.64 -9.45 -20.58
C PHE A 294 11.71 -10.55 -20.40
N GLY A 295 11.34 -11.81 -20.66
CA GLY A 295 12.22 -12.98 -20.44
C GLY A 295 12.26 -13.49 -19.00
N LEU A 296 11.78 -12.70 -18.02
CA LEU A 296 11.64 -13.14 -16.62
C LEU A 296 10.48 -14.14 -16.53
N ARG A 297 10.73 -15.32 -15.96
CA ARG A 297 9.67 -16.29 -15.67
C ARG A 297 8.92 -15.84 -14.42
N ILE A 298 7.60 -15.91 -14.48
CA ILE A 298 6.70 -15.69 -13.34
C ILE A 298 6.01 -17.02 -13.04
N VAL A 299 6.05 -17.47 -11.80
CA VAL A 299 5.31 -18.65 -11.34
C VAL A 299 4.27 -18.18 -10.32
N GLY A 300 2.99 -18.29 -10.67
CA GLY A 300 1.89 -17.96 -9.78
C GLY A 300 1.38 -19.20 -9.05
N LEU A 301 1.34 -19.13 -7.72
CA LEU A 301 0.86 -20.20 -6.84
C LEU A 301 -0.52 -19.83 -6.29
N ASP A 302 -1.45 -20.79 -6.32
CA ASP A 302 -2.68 -20.70 -5.56
C ASP A 302 -2.45 -21.39 -4.21
N THR A 303 -2.10 -20.57 -3.22
CA THR A 303 -1.85 -21.05 -1.85
C THR A 303 -3.14 -21.27 -1.05
N TYR A 304 -4.32 -21.08 -1.65
CA TYR A 304 -5.62 -21.37 -1.06
C TYR A 304 -6.23 -22.62 -1.71
N ASP A 305 -5.67 -23.79 -1.41
CA ASP A 305 -6.12 -25.08 -1.96
C ASP A 305 -7.26 -25.72 -1.15
N LYS A 306 -8.36 -24.99 -0.86
CA LYS A 306 -9.58 -25.58 -0.26
C LYS A 306 -10.84 -24.74 -0.39
N ILE A 307 -11.98 -25.36 -0.06
CA ILE A 307 -13.26 -24.69 0.18
C ILE A 307 -13.33 -24.27 1.65
N GLY A 308 -13.71 -23.03 1.97
CA GLY A 308 -13.91 -22.62 3.35
C GLY A 308 -13.93 -21.10 3.59
N ASN A 309 -13.81 -20.71 4.86
CA ASN A 309 -13.93 -19.32 5.34
C ASN A 309 -12.61 -18.52 5.30
N GLY A 310 -11.59 -18.99 4.59
CA GLY A 310 -10.33 -18.26 4.42
C GLY A 310 -9.47 -18.06 5.68
N GLY A 311 -9.78 -18.70 6.81
CA GLY A 311 -9.10 -18.44 8.10
C GLY A 311 -7.94 -19.37 8.45
N ASP A 312 -7.49 -20.20 7.52
CA ASP A 312 -6.55 -21.30 7.81
C ASP A 312 -5.26 -21.17 6.98
N ASN A 313 -4.25 -21.97 7.34
CA ASN A 313 -2.99 -22.06 6.61
C ASN A 313 -3.13 -22.21 5.09
N GLY A 314 -2.21 -21.58 4.39
CA GLY A 314 -1.98 -21.82 2.97
C GLY A 314 -1.41 -23.21 2.70
N VAL A 315 -1.88 -23.86 1.65
CA VAL A 315 -1.44 -25.19 1.21
C VAL A 315 -1.53 -25.29 -0.31
N LEU A 316 -0.73 -26.17 -0.89
CA LEU A 316 -0.79 -26.59 -2.29
C LEU A 316 -1.26 -28.04 -2.38
N GLY A 317 -2.15 -28.31 -3.32
CA GLY A 317 -2.60 -29.65 -3.66
C GLY A 317 -1.61 -30.39 -4.53
N ASP A 318 -1.78 -31.71 -4.65
CA ASP A 318 -0.84 -32.60 -5.34
C ASP A 318 -0.58 -32.20 -6.80
N GLN A 319 -1.62 -31.74 -7.51
CA GLN A 319 -1.51 -31.29 -8.90
C GLN A 319 -0.65 -30.02 -9.01
N GLN A 320 -0.83 -29.08 -8.09
CA GLN A 320 -0.03 -27.85 -8.07
C GLN A 320 1.41 -28.13 -7.64
N TRP A 321 1.63 -29.09 -6.72
CA TRP A 321 2.96 -29.57 -6.37
C TRP A 321 3.71 -30.19 -7.54
N ALA A 322 3.04 -31.01 -8.35
CA ALA A 322 3.63 -31.55 -9.57
C ALA A 322 3.98 -30.43 -10.55
N PHE A 323 3.06 -29.47 -10.74
CA PHE A 323 3.26 -28.30 -11.58
C PHE A 323 4.47 -27.46 -11.16
N VAL A 324 4.60 -27.08 -9.88
CA VAL A 324 5.70 -26.21 -9.43
C VAL A 324 7.06 -26.91 -9.57
N ARG A 325 7.12 -28.21 -9.30
CA ARG A 325 8.34 -29.01 -9.51
C ARG A 325 8.74 -29.05 -10.98
N GLU A 326 7.78 -29.29 -11.87
CA GLU A 326 8.05 -29.30 -13.31
C GLU A 326 8.48 -27.92 -13.82
N ALA A 327 7.76 -26.87 -13.42
CA ALA A 327 8.03 -25.49 -13.83
C ALA A 327 9.42 -25.04 -13.42
N LEU A 328 9.86 -25.35 -12.19
CA LEU A 328 11.18 -24.96 -11.69
C LEU A 328 12.30 -25.90 -12.14
N ALA A 329 12.00 -27.16 -12.46
CA ALA A 329 13.00 -28.08 -13.03
C ALA A 329 13.39 -27.72 -14.48
N LYS A 330 12.47 -27.10 -15.24
CA LYS A 330 12.71 -26.65 -16.61
C LYS A 330 13.54 -25.36 -16.62
N ASP A 331 14.73 -25.35 -17.21
CA ASP A 331 15.63 -24.19 -17.26
C ASP A 331 15.90 -23.60 -15.87
N LYS A 332 16.48 -24.39 -14.97
CA LYS A 332 16.66 -24.06 -13.54
C LYS A 332 17.38 -22.73 -13.28
N ASP A 333 18.21 -22.28 -14.21
CA ASP A 333 18.98 -21.04 -14.11
C ASP A 333 18.24 -19.81 -14.62
N ARG A 334 17.09 -20.00 -15.29
CA ARG A 334 16.30 -18.89 -15.82
C ARG A 334 15.81 -18.01 -14.66
N PRO A 335 16.05 -16.69 -14.68
CA PRO A 335 15.51 -15.78 -13.68
C PRO A 335 14.02 -16.01 -13.49
N THR A 336 13.65 -16.30 -12.25
CA THR A 336 12.29 -16.68 -11.88
C THR A 336 11.84 -15.91 -10.65
N LEU A 337 10.68 -15.27 -10.77
CA LEU A 337 9.93 -14.68 -9.67
C LEU A 337 8.75 -15.61 -9.36
N VAL A 338 8.60 -15.99 -8.10
CA VAL A 338 7.43 -16.72 -7.62
C VAL A 338 6.49 -15.74 -6.90
N VAL A 339 5.19 -15.86 -7.14
CA VAL A 339 4.18 -15.06 -6.45
C VAL A 339 3.12 -16.00 -5.89
N GLY A 340 2.85 -15.88 -4.60
CA GLY A 340 1.79 -16.55 -3.88
C GLY A 340 1.09 -15.54 -2.97
N HIS A 341 0.15 -16.01 -2.15
CA HIS A 341 -0.51 -15.14 -1.18
C HIS A 341 0.06 -15.34 0.22
N HIS A 342 0.11 -16.57 0.70
CA HIS A 342 0.64 -16.88 2.04
C HIS A 342 2.18 -16.93 2.02
N PRO A 343 2.88 -16.28 2.98
CA PRO A 343 4.33 -16.31 3.05
C PRO A 343 4.90 -17.74 3.18
N VAL A 344 5.93 -18.02 2.38
CA VAL A 344 6.55 -19.36 2.28
C VAL A 344 7.64 -19.60 3.32
N THR A 345 8.04 -18.58 4.10
CA THR A 345 9.17 -18.76 5.01
C THR A 345 8.82 -19.57 6.26
N VAL A 346 9.70 -20.50 6.61
CA VAL A 346 9.69 -21.22 7.89
C VAL A 346 9.73 -20.24 9.05
N GLU A 347 10.47 -19.11 8.92
CA GLU A 347 10.43 -18.04 9.91
C GLU A 347 9.00 -17.52 10.11
N ALA A 348 8.30 -17.11 9.05
CA ALA A 348 6.90 -16.67 9.12
C ALA A 348 5.99 -17.75 9.75
N SER A 349 6.21 -19.01 9.38
CA SER A 349 5.44 -20.16 9.87
C SER A 349 5.70 -20.50 11.35
N LEU A 350 6.93 -20.31 11.84
CA LEU A 350 7.34 -20.64 13.22
C LEU A 350 6.94 -19.56 14.22
N ILE A 351 6.85 -18.30 13.78
CA ILE A 351 6.49 -17.17 14.62
C ILE A 351 4.98 -17.08 14.91
N ASN A 352 4.19 -17.93 14.24
CA ASN A 352 2.76 -18.15 14.47
C ASN A 352 2.55 -19.53 15.10
N ALA A 353 2.52 -19.63 16.45
CA ALA A 353 2.23 -20.92 17.10
C ALA A 353 0.72 -21.18 17.23
N ALA A 354 0.34 -22.46 17.18
CA ALA A 354 -1.01 -22.98 17.37
C ALA A 354 -1.77 -22.32 18.56
N PRO A 355 -3.11 -22.20 18.51
CA PRO A 355 -4.03 -22.83 17.56
C PRO A 355 -4.23 -22.04 16.26
N VAL A 356 -3.56 -20.90 16.09
CA VAL A 356 -3.80 -20.01 14.96
C VAL A 356 -2.52 -19.86 14.15
N ARG A 357 -2.40 -20.70 13.13
CA ARG A 357 -1.42 -20.58 12.06
C ARG A 357 -2.18 -20.02 10.85
N PHE A 358 -1.63 -18.99 10.21
CA PHE A 358 -2.28 -18.30 9.10
C PHE A 358 -1.41 -18.23 7.84
N ASP A 359 -0.10 -18.47 7.94
CA ASP A 359 0.78 -18.50 6.77
C ASP A 359 0.74 -19.87 6.07
N MET A 360 1.69 -20.13 5.18
CA MET A 360 1.80 -21.44 4.56
C MET A 360 2.05 -22.55 5.60
N ASP A 361 1.52 -23.74 5.34
CA ASP A 361 1.81 -24.91 6.16
C ASP A 361 3.32 -25.12 6.31
N LEU A 362 3.78 -25.35 7.55
CA LEU A 362 5.20 -25.37 7.88
C LEU A 362 5.98 -26.44 7.10
N GLN A 363 5.38 -27.62 6.85
CA GLN A 363 6.02 -28.68 6.11
C GLN A 363 6.15 -28.29 4.63
N GLN A 364 5.07 -27.76 4.06
CA GLN A 364 5.06 -27.31 2.67
C GLN A 364 5.95 -26.09 2.42
N ALA A 365 6.01 -25.15 3.36
CA ALA A 365 6.93 -24.02 3.38
C ALA A 365 8.39 -24.50 3.26
N GLY A 366 8.81 -25.43 4.13
CA GLY A 366 10.15 -26.03 4.07
C GLY A 366 10.43 -26.78 2.75
N GLN A 367 9.41 -27.44 2.17
CA GLN A 367 9.54 -28.11 0.88
C GLN A 367 9.70 -27.12 -0.29
N LEU A 368 8.97 -26.02 -0.29
CA LEU A 368 9.14 -24.96 -1.29
C LEU A 368 10.50 -24.28 -1.15
N GLU A 369 10.93 -23.94 0.07
CA GLU A 369 12.27 -23.38 0.28
C GLU A 369 13.37 -24.30 -0.24
N ALA A 370 13.27 -25.61 0.03
CA ALA A 370 14.21 -26.60 -0.49
C ALA A 370 14.16 -26.70 -2.03
N LEU A 371 12.97 -26.61 -2.63
CA LEU A 371 12.81 -26.58 -4.09
C LEU A 371 13.43 -25.32 -4.70
N TYR A 372 13.26 -24.16 -4.06
CA TYR A 372 13.86 -22.90 -4.51
C TYR A 372 15.38 -22.94 -4.40
N ALA A 373 15.92 -23.48 -3.31
CA ALA A 373 17.35 -23.69 -3.15
C ALA A 373 17.95 -24.59 -4.24
N ALA A 374 17.18 -25.56 -4.73
CA ALA A 374 17.57 -26.45 -5.84
C ALA A 374 17.32 -25.85 -7.25
N SER A 375 16.80 -24.63 -7.33
CA SER A 375 16.40 -23.94 -8.56
C SER A 375 17.08 -22.57 -8.63
N PRO A 376 18.37 -22.49 -9.04
CA PRO A 376 19.20 -21.30 -8.85
C PRO A 376 18.63 -20.02 -9.43
N GLY A 377 17.81 -20.10 -10.48
CA GLY A 377 17.15 -18.98 -11.14
C GLY A 377 16.06 -18.29 -10.31
N VAL A 378 15.49 -18.98 -9.30
CA VAL A 378 14.56 -18.35 -8.35
C VAL A 378 15.33 -17.33 -7.51
N PHE A 379 14.89 -16.08 -7.53
CA PHE A 379 15.56 -15.00 -6.80
C PHE A 379 14.62 -14.18 -5.90
N LEU A 380 13.31 -14.30 -6.13
CA LEU A 380 12.29 -13.56 -5.40
C LEU A 380 11.03 -14.42 -5.28
N ASP A 381 10.52 -14.52 -4.06
CA ASP A 381 9.19 -15.02 -3.72
C ASP A 381 8.40 -13.84 -3.13
N VAL A 382 7.23 -13.55 -3.71
CA VAL A 382 6.37 -12.43 -3.29
C VAL A 382 5.11 -12.97 -2.65
N ALA A 383 4.76 -12.44 -1.47
CA ALA A 383 3.56 -12.79 -0.72
C ALA A 383 2.81 -11.54 -0.22
N GLY A 384 1.52 -11.70 0.05
CA GLY A 384 0.65 -10.74 0.72
C GLY A 384 0.27 -11.24 2.11
N HIS A 385 -1.03 -11.25 2.43
CA HIS A 385 -1.68 -11.91 3.57
C HIS A 385 -1.43 -11.25 4.94
N THR A 386 -0.19 -10.86 5.20
CA THR A 386 0.21 -10.29 6.49
C THR A 386 0.05 -8.79 6.54
N HIS A 387 -0.22 -8.15 5.40
CA HIS A 387 -0.29 -6.69 5.22
C HIS A 387 1.03 -5.96 5.53
N ARG A 388 2.14 -6.69 5.70
CA ARG A 388 3.44 -6.11 6.09
C ARG A 388 4.30 -5.77 4.90
N ASN A 389 5.15 -4.76 5.06
CA ASN A 389 6.43 -4.73 4.38
C ASN A 389 7.45 -5.55 5.18
N LYS A 390 7.81 -6.74 4.69
CA LYS A 390 8.82 -7.58 5.34
C LYS A 390 9.68 -8.27 4.30
N ARG A 391 11.00 -8.16 4.47
CA ARG A 391 11.97 -8.96 3.74
C ARG A 391 12.55 -10.00 4.67
N THR A 392 12.52 -11.25 4.24
CA THR A 392 13.11 -12.37 4.96
C THR A 392 14.18 -13.02 4.09
N ALA A 393 15.35 -13.25 4.68
CA ALA A 393 16.42 -14.04 4.09
C ALA A 393 16.40 -15.42 4.73
N SER A 394 15.96 -16.43 3.98
CA SER A 394 15.95 -17.80 4.51
C SER A 394 17.35 -18.42 4.49
N PRO A 395 17.83 -19.01 5.60
CA PRO A 395 19.02 -19.85 5.58
C PRO A 395 18.92 -21.07 4.66
N SER A 396 17.71 -21.59 4.42
CA SER A 396 17.48 -22.77 3.57
C SER A 396 17.53 -22.42 2.08
N ALA A 397 17.21 -21.18 1.73
CA ALA A 397 17.19 -20.68 0.35
C ALA A 397 17.86 -19.28 0.26
N PRO A 398 19.18 -19.17 0.54
CA PRO A 398 19.86 -17.88 0.69
C PRO A 398 19.95 -17.06 -0.61
N GLY A 399 19.73 -17.69 -1.77
CA GLY A 399 19.66 -17.04 -3.08
C GLY A 399 18.33 -16.35 -3.39
N VAL A 400 17.34 -16.48 -2.50
CA VAL A 400 15.97 -15.98 -2.68
C VAL A 400 15.67 -14.90 -1.66
N ALA A 401 15.17 -13.76 -2.11
CA ALA A 401 14.51 -12.81 -1.24
C ALA A 401 13.04 -13.23 -1.08
N PHE A 402 12.57 -13.38 0.16
CA PHE A 402 11.15 -13.57 0.43
C PHE A 402 10.58 -12.21 0.82
N GLN A 403 9.72 -11.66 -0.02
CA GLN A 403 9.18 -10.32 0.11
C GLN A 403 7.68 -10.40 0.38
N GLU A 404 7.30 -10.05 1.61
CA GLU A 404 5.92 -9.69 1.93
C GLU A 404 5.72 -8.22 1.53
N VAL A 405 4.68 -7.94 0.75
CA VAL A 405 4.33 -6.58 0.33
C VAL A 405 3.15 -6.04 1.13
N SER A 406 3.19 -4.75 1.43
CA SER A 406 2.12 -4.06 2.14
C SER A 406 0.75 -4.31 1.52
N ALA A 407 -0.27 -4.32 2.36
CA ALA A 407 -1.63 -4.21 1.88
C ALA A 407 -1.85 -2.90 1.12
N VAL A 408 -2.64 -2.98 0.06
CA VAL A 408 -3.16 -1.82 -0.66
C VAL A 408 -4.23 -1.13 0.18
N LYS A 409 -5.09 -1.89 0.87
CA LYS A 409 -6.34 -1.37 1.44
C LYS A 409 -6.19 -0.39 2.61
N GLU A 410 -5.13 -0.46 3.41
CA GLU A 410 -5.00 0.24 4.71
C GLU A 410 -3.53 0.56 5.01
N TYR A 411 -3.27 1.28 6.10
CA TYR A 411 -1.91 1.71 6.47
C TYR A 411 -0.86 0.58 6.38
N PRO A 412 0.32 0.84 5.76
CA PRO A 412 0.77 2.12 5.22
C PRO A 412 0.15 2.52 3.89
N GLY A 413 -0.51 1.59 3.19
CA GLY A 413 -1.30 1.85 1.99
C GLY A 413 -0.44 2.19 0.79
N GLY A 414 -0.14 1.21 -0.05
CA GLY A 414 0.77 1.42 -1.16
C GLY A 414 1.11 0.18 -1.97
N PHE A 415 2.24 0.24 -2.67
CA PHE A 415 2.78 -0.84 -3.50
C PHE A 415 4.31 -0.76 -3.53
N THR A 416 4.94 -1.86 -3.96
CA THR A 416 6.39 -1.95 -4.08
C THR A 416 6.79 -1.99 -5.55
N ILE A 417 7.84 -1.28 -5.95
CA ILE A 417 8.42 -1.37 -7.29
C ILE A 417 9.69 -2.22 -7.23
N LEU A 418 9.71 -3.28 -8.03
CA LEU A 418 10.90 -4.03 -8.41
C LEU A 418 11.49 -3.41 -9.67
N ARG A 419 12.65 -2.77 -9.58
CA ARG A 419 13.40 -2.21 -10.73
C ARG A 419 14.53 -3.16 -11.09
N VAL A 420 14.50 -3.71 -12.29
CA VAL A 420 15.48 -4.72 -12.73
C VAL A 420 16.53 -4.08 -13.64
N PHE A 421 17.78 -4.44 -13.43
CA PHE A 421 18.96 -3.99 -14.15
C PHE A 421 19.78 -5.22 -14.58
N THR A 422 20.65 -5.09 -15.58
CA THR A 422 21.41 -6.26 -16.07
C THR A 422 22.34 -6.88 -15.02
N GLY A 423 22.75 -6.13 -13.99
CA GLY A 423 23.60 -6.61 -12.91
C GLY A 423 22.94 -6.60 -11.53
N GLY A 424 21.61 -6.44 -11.45
CA GLY A 424 20.90 -6.57 -10.19
C GLY A 424 19.47 -6.06 -10.21
N TYR A 425 18.91 -5.83 -9.04
CA TYR A 425 17.62 -5.17 -8.89
C TYR A 425 17.57 -4.26 -7.67
N ALA A 426 16.65 -3.29 -7.71
CA ALA A 426 16.27 -2.50 -6.55
C ALA A 426 14.80 -2.78 -6.20
N MET A 427 14.49 -2.77 -4.92
CA MET A 427 13.15 -2.88 -4.38
C MET A 427 12.82 -1.60 -3.62
N ASN A 428 11.67 -0.99 -3.88
CA ASN A 428 11.27 0.27 -3.27
C ASN A 428 9.77 0.32 -2.99
N PHE A 429 9.37 0.44 -1.73
CA PHE A 429 7.97 0.67 -1.34
C PHE A 429 7.57 2.13 -1.52
N TYR A 430 6.33 2.36 -1.96
CA TYR A 430 5.71 3.67 -2.11
C TYR A 430 4.34 3.67 -1.44
N LYS A 431 4.07 4.67 -0.59
CA LYS A 431 2.70 5.00 -0.16
C LYS A 431 1.98 5.72 -1.30
N PHE A 432 0.65 5.55 -1.36
CA PHE A 432 -0.18 6.31 -2.29
C PHE A 432 -0.09 7.81 -2.03
N ARG A 433 -0.07 8.58 -3.12
CA ARG A 433 -0.04 10.04 -3.11
C ARG A 433 -1.42 10.65 -3.36
N ALA A 434 -2.40 9.89 -3.88
CA ALA A 434 -3.76 10.39 -4.06
C ALA A 434 -4.34 10.97 -2.74
N PRO A 435 -4.97 12.16 -2.73
CA PRO A 435 -5.37 12.83 -1.48
C PRO A 435 -6.26 12.00 -0.55
N LEU A 436 -7.29 11.34 -1.10
CA LEU A 436 -8.18 10.48 -0.30
C LEU A 436 -7.47 9.21 0.20
N ALA A 437 -6.44 8.74 -0.50
CA ALA A 437 -5.64 7.59 -0.07
C ALA A 437 -4.73 7.99 1.10
N GLN A 438 -4.14 9.19 1.08
CA GLN A 438 -3.36 9.71 2.20
C GLN A 438 -4.24 9.92 3.44
N GLU A 439 -5.43 10.51 3.26
CA GLU A 439 -6.41 10.66 4.35
C GLU A 439 -6.79 9.30 4.95
N TRP A 440 -7.09 8.31 4.10
CA TRP A 440 -7.44 6.97 4.57
C TRP A 440 -6.27 6.26 5.26
N ALA A 441 -5.05 6.35 4.71
CA ALA A 441 -3.87 5.75 5.30
C ALA A 441 -3.60 6.30 6.71
N GLU A 442 -3.82 7.60 6.95
CA GLU A 442 -3.72 8.17 8.30
C GLU A 442 -4.90 7.73 9.19
N ARG A 443 -6.11 7.69 8.63
CA ARG A 443 -7.33 7.31 9.35
C ARG A 443 -7.32 5.86 9.85
N SER A 444 -6.66 4.95 9.12
CA SER A 444 -6.55 3.51 9.41
C SER A 444 -5.44 3.16 10.41
N ARG A 445 -4.53 4.09 10.76
CA ARG A 445 -3.45 3.83 11.73
C ARG A 445 -3.90 3.29 13.10
N PRO A 446 -5.04 3.71 13.68
CA PRO A 446 -5.48 3.23 14.99
C PRO A 446 -6.02 1.81 14.98
N GLU A 447 -6.10 1.15 13.83
CA GLU A 447 -6.49 -0.25 13.77
C GLU A 447 -5.69 -1.10 14.75
N TYR A 448 -6.34 -2.12 15.30
CA TYR A 448 -5.80 -2.96 16.36
C TYR A 448 -5.20 -2.16 17.53
N LEU A 449 -5.95 -1.14 17.97
CA LEU A 449 -5.59 -0.27 19.11
C LEU A 449 -4.27 0.50 18.88
N GLY A 450 -4.04 0.96 17.66
CA GLY A 450 -2.85 1.75 17.29
C GLY A 450 -1.59 0.93 17.04
N LEU A 451 -1.69 -0.39 17.01
CA LEU A 451 -0.52 -1.25 16.80
C LEU A 451 -0.13 -1.37 15.32
N VAL A 452 -1.02 -1.09 14.35
CA VAL A 452 -0.74 -1.34 12.92
C VAL A 452 0.56 -0.72 12.44
N PRO A 453 0.90 0.55 12.75
CA PRO A 453 2.18 1.13 12.34
C PRO A 453 3.42 0.40 12.86
N PHE A 454 3.31 -0.24 14.02
CA PHE A 454 4.37 -1.07 14.56
C PHE A 454 4.55 -2.35 13.75
N TYR A 455 3.48 -2.89 13.17
CA TYR A 455 3.47 -4.20 12.52
C TYR A 455 3.66 -4.13 11.00
N THR A 456 2.99 -3.21 10.30
CA THR A 456 2.88 -3.25 8.82
C THR A 456 3.93 -2.41 8.10
N PHE A 457 4.51 -1.39 8.74
CA PHE A 457 5.43 -0.49 8.04
C PHE A 457 6.79 -1.11 7.69
N GLY A 458 7.29 -2.04 8.52
CA GLY A 458 8.60 -2.68 8.35
C GLY A 458 9.80 -1.74 8.60
N THR A 459 11.01 -2.24 8.38
CA THR A 459 12.25 -1.44 8.40
C THR A 459 12.52 -0.80 7.05
N MET A 460 13.46 0.17 7.03
CA MET A 460 13.98 0.70 5.76
C MET A 460 14.53 -0.39 4.85
N ALA A 461 15.21 -1.41 5.40
CA ALA A 461 15.80 -2.50 4.63
C ALA A 461 14.77 -3.55 4.15
N ASP A 462 13.58 -3.60 4.77
CA ASP A 462 12.45 -4.40 4.29
C ASP A 462 11.76 -3.74 3.09
N ARG A 463 11.75 -2.39 3.07
CA ARG A 463 11.06 -1.57 2.06
C ARG A 463 11.94 -1.15 0.89
N ASN A 464 13.23 -0.92 1.15
CA ASN A 464 14.15 -0.24 0.24
C ASN A 464 15.51 -0.94 0.26
N TYR A 465 15.86 -1.65 -0.81
CA TYR A 465 17.14 -2.34 -0.89
C TYR A 465 17.59 -2.60 -2.33
N VAL A 466 18.88 -2.87 -2.50
CA VAL A 466 19.51 -3.23 -3.76
C VAL A 466 20.14 -4.62 -3.63
N VAL A 467 20.07 -5.42 -4.69
CA VAL A 467 20.70 -6.74 -4.78
C VAL A 467 21.49 -6.84 -6.07
N VAL A 468 22.74 -7.30 -5.97
CA VAL A 468 23.58 -7.61 -7.12
C VAL A 468 23.26 -9.02 -7.61
N ARG A 469 22.95 -9.16 -8.89
CA ARG A 469 22.61 -10.44 -9.52
C ARG A 469 22.67 -10.33 -11.05
N ASP A 470 23.18 -11.34 -11.72
CA ASP A 470 23.22 -11.34 -13.19
C ASP A 470 21.82 -11.54 -13.79
N PHE A 471 21.37 -10.53 -14.53
CA PHE A 471 20.15 -10.54 -15.34
C PHE A 471 20.43 -10.07 -16.77
N SER A 472 21.67 -10.22 -17.25
CA SER A 472 22.08 -9.83 -18.60
C SER A 472 21.29 -10.54 -19.70
N GLY A 473 20.73 -11.71 -19.42
CA GLY A 473 19.85 -12.47 -20.31
C GLY A 473 18.39 -11.99 -20.38
N LEU A 474 17.98 -11.01 -19.56
CA LEU A 474 16.63 -10.44 -19.62
C LEU A 474 16.51 -9.34 -20.68
N ALA A 475 15.30 -9.18 -21.22
CA ALA A 475 15.00 -8.17 -22.23
C ALA A 475 14.62 -6.82 -21.58
N ALA A 476 14.85 -5.73 -22.30
CA ALA A 476 14.19 -4.46 -22.01
C ALA A 476 12.83 -4.43 -22.76
N PRO A 477 11.87 -3.57 -22.37
CA PRO A 477 10.67 -3.35 -23.17
C PRO A 477 11.06 -2.99 -24.60
N GLY A 478 10.38 -3.59 -25.58
CA GLY A 478 10.53 -3.18 -26.98
C GLY A 478 10.14 -1.70 -27.17
N PRO A 479 10.57 -1.05 -28.26
CA PRO A 479 10.15 0.32 -28.55
C PRO A 479 8.62 0.37 -28.60
N THR A 480 8.02 1.11 -27.68
CA THR A 480 6.59 1.40 -27.70
C THR A 480 6.33 2.25 -28.93
N THR A 481 5.62 1.69 -29.92
CA THR A 481 5.04 2.53 -30.97
C THR A 481 4.01 3.42 -30.27
N PRO A 482 4.11 4.75 -30.35
CA PRO A 482 3.09 5.61 -29.77
C PRO A 482 1.74 5.23 -30.39
N SER A 483 0.79 4.85 -29.55
CA SER A 483 -0.61 4.72 -29.93
C SER A 483 -1.05 6.05 -30.53
N SER A 484 -1.22 6.10 -31.85
CA SER A 484 -1.77 7.23 -32.57
C SER A 484 -3.26 7.32 -32.28
N THR A 485 -3.61 7.76 -31.09
CA THR A 485 -4.94 8.27 -30.77
C THR A 485 -4.74 9.56 -29.98
N THR A 486 -4.09 10.52 -30.63
CA THR A 486 -4.18 11.92 -30.22
C THR A 486 -5.35 12.52 -30.99
N ASP A 487 -6.39 12.85 -30.23
CA ASP A 487 -7.51 13.67 -30.63
C ASP A 487 -6.98 14.96 -31.29
N GLN A 488 -7.11 15.06 -32.61
CA GLN A 488 -6.80 16.26 -33.39
C GLN A 488 -7.92 17.28 -33.23
N ARG A 489 -8.12 17.82 -32.03
CA ARG A 489 -8.92 19.03 -31.79
C ARG A 489 -8.39 19.78 -30.58
N ASP A 490 -7.21 20.37 -30.71
CA ASP A 490 -6.83 21.65 -30.06
C ASP A 490 -5.35 21.96 -30.28
N ARG A 491 -4.94 22.19 -31.54
CA ARG A 491 -3.68 22.89 -31.87
C ARG A 491 -3.82 23.70 -33.16
N SER A 492 -4.65 24.73 -33.09
CA SER A 492 -4.50 25.97 -33.86
C SER A 492 -5.03 27.04 -32.93
N VAL A 493 -4.18 27.74 -32.19
CA VAL A 493 -3.53 28.99 -32.60
C VAL A 493 -2.37 29.20 -31.64
N LEU A 494 -1.15 29.37 -32.16
CA LEU A 494 -0.02 30.16 -31.63
C LEU A 494 1.29 29.59 -32.19
N ALA A 495 1.75 30.16 -33.31
CA ALA A 495 3.16 30.45 -33.63
C ALA A 495 3.35 30.51 -35.14
N GLU A 496 3.40 31.72 -35.69
CA GLU A 496 4.12 32.17 -36.88
C GLU A 496 3.80 33.67 -36.95
N THR A 497 4.72 34.64 -36.92
CA THR A 497 6.06 34.72 -37.51
C THR A 497 6.88 35.82 -36.82
N GLY A 498 8.18 35.60 -36.64
CA GLY A 498 9.17 36.67 -36.42
C GLY A 498 9.87 37.04 -37.74
N GLY A 499 9.96 38.33 -38.04
CA GLY A 499 10.72 38.88 -39.17
C GLY A 499 10.53 40.39 -39.26
N GLY A 500 11.57 41.17 -38.95
CA GLY A 500 11.51 42.62 -38.75
C GLY A 500 11.41 43.47 -40.02
N VAL A 501 11.10 44.77 -39.84
CA VAL A 501 11.84 45.99 -40.23
C VAL A 501 10.97 47.23 -39.88
N SER A 502 11.48 48.09 -38.98
CA SER A 502 11.39 49.56 -38.79
C SER A 502 10.23 50.48 -39.33
N PRO A 503 10.08 51.70 -38.77
CA PRO A 503 8.81 52.23 -38.24
C PRO A 503 8.16 53.33 -39.10
N VAL A 504 6.84 53.54 -38.91
CA VAL A 504 6.17 54.80 -39.27
C VAL A 504 5.11 55.16 -38.23
N ALA A 505 5.05 56.46 -37.93
CA ALA A 505 4.29 57.14 -36.89
C ALA A 505 2.77 57.24 -37.11
N GLY A 506 2.03 57.58 -36.03
CA GLY A 506 0.66 58.11 -36.05
C GLY A 506 -0.19 57.50 -34.91
N ALA A 507 -0.27 58.11 -33.73
CA ALA A 507 -1.18 59.20 -33.33
C ALA A 507 -2.61 58.75 -32.95
N ALA A 508 -3.00 59.13 -31.72
CA ALA A 508 -4.36 59.32 -31.16
C ALA A 508 -5.27 58.08 -30.98
N ALA A 509 -6.25 57.97 -30.09
CA ALA A 509 -6.69 58.54 -28.80
C ALA A 509 -8.22 58.30 -28.72
N LEU A 510 -8.78 58.13 -27.49
CA LEU A 510 -10.21 58.12 -27.11
C LEU A 510 -11.06 56.91 -27.57
N ALA A 511 -12.18 56.49 -26.93
CA ALA A 511 -12.88 56.71 -25.65
C ALA A 511 -14.05 55.69 -25.62
N ALA A 512 -14.33 55.01 -24.50
CA ALA A 512 -15.46 55.23 -23.55
C ALA A 512 -16.88 54.70 -23.92
N ALA A 513 -17.60 54.32 -22.85
CA ALA A 513 -19.06 54.16 -22.63
C ALA A 513 -19.70 52.79 -22.98
N ALA A 514 -20.16 52.00 -22.00
CA ALA A 514 -21.44 52.06 -21.23
C ALA A 514 -22.63 51.45 -22.01
N GLY A 515 -23.58 50.67 -21.49
CA GLY A 515 -23.92 50.18 -20.15
C GLY A 515 -25.30 49.45 -20.22
N VAL A 516 -25.89 49.19 -19.03
CA VAL A 516 -27.33 48.94 -18.73
C VAL A 516 -27.84 47.50 -19.01
N ARG A 517 -28.14 46.64 -18.01
CA ARG A 517 -29.21 46.58 -16.97
C ARG A 517 -30.66 46.39 -17.48
N GLY A 518 -31.34 45.37 -16.95
CA GLY A 518 -32.81 45.28 -16.84
C GLY A 518 -33.29 43.83 -16.70
N LEU A 519 -33.72 43.41 -15.50
CA LEU A 519 -35.12 43.12 -15.12
C LEU A 519 -35.66 41.80 -15.73
N GLY A 520 -36.22 40.82 -15.02
CA GLY A 520 -36.84 40.78 -13.69
C GLY A 520 -38.21 40.08 -13.81
N VAL A 521 -38.63 39.39 -12.73
CA VAL A 521 -40.00 38.92 -12.40
C VAL A 521 -40.41 37.56 -13.02
N LEU A 522 -41.21 36.64 -12.43
CA LEU A 522 -41.64 36.17 -11.09
C LEU A 522 -42.78 35.12 -11.39
N VAL A 523 -43.17 34.30 -10.40
CA VAL A 523 -44.51 33.64 -10.24
C VAL A 523 -44.63 32.11 -10.45
N GLN A 524 -44.76 31.43 -9.29
CA GLN A 524 -45.74 30.43 -8.81
C GLN A 524 -45.83 28.96 -9.26
N ASN A 525 -45.83 28.13 -8.21
CA ASN A 525 -46.76 27.06 -7.78
C ASN A 525 -47.10 25.87 -8.70
N GLY A 526 -46.95 24.67 -8.11
CA GLY A 526 -47.61 23.44 -8.57
C GLY A 526 -47.37 22.27 -7.63
N VAL A 527 -48.31 22.06 -6.70
CA VAL A 527 -48.45 20.87 -5.85
C VAL A 527 -48.97 19.71 -6.68
N ALA A 528 -48.45 18.49 -6.50
CA ALA A 528 -49.19 17.26 -6.76
C ALA A 528 -48.66 16.10 -5.91
N SER A 529 -49.51 15.69 -4.97
CA SER A 529 -49.50 14.45 -4.21
C SER A 529 -49.67 13.21 -5.09
N ASN A 530 -49.10 12.08 -4.68
CA ASN A 530 -49.84 10.81 -4.75
C ASN A 530 -49.35 9.80 -3.72
N SER A 531 -50.22 9.57 -2.74
CA SER A 531 -50.27 8.47 -1.79
C SER A 531 -50.94 7.26 -2.43
N HIS A 532 -50.46 6.04 -2.20
CA HIS A 532 -51.29 4.82 -2.16
C HIS A 532 -50.85 3.93 -1.00
N SER A 533 -51.74 3.84 -0.01
CA SER A 533 -51.86 2.90 1.11
C SER A 533 -52.32 1.52 0.61
N ASN A 534 -51.90 0.39 1.17
CA ASN A 534 -52.57 -0.46 2.21
C ASN A 534 -52.20 -1.92 1.85
N ALA A 535 -52.20 -2.95 2.68
CA ALA A 535 -52.33 -3.16 4.12
C ALA A 535 -52.07 -4.67 4.37
N THR A 536 -51.52 -5.00 5.55
CA THR A 536 -51.82 -6.17 6.43
C THR A 536 -51.89 -7.60 5.86
N THR A 537 -51.15 -8.53 6.46
CA THR A 537 -51.71 -9.55 7.39
C THR A 537 -50.61 -10.36 8.12
N ASN A 538 -51.02 -10.86 9.28
CA ASN A 538 -50.29 -11.44 10.41
C ASN A 538 -49.70 -12.86 10.23
N SER A 539 -48.95 -13.23 11.28
CA SER A 539 -48.76 -14.59 11.88
C SER A 539 -47.76 -15.53 11.17
N ALA A 540 -46.90 -16.31 11.83
CA ALA A 540 -46.88 -16.80 13.21
C ALA A 540 -45.44 -17.15 13.68
N VAL A 541 -45.27 -17.13 15.00
CA VAL A 541 -44.17 -17.71 15.79
C VAL A 541 -44.27 -19.25 15.78
N PRO A 542 -43.15 -19.97 15.96
CA PRO A 542 -43.18 -20.98 17.03
C PRO A 542 -41.94 -20.92 17.95
N THR A 543 -42.24 -20.93 19.24
CA THR A 543 -41.37 -21.25 20.37
C THR A 543 -41.29 -22.78 20.51
N ILE A 544 -40.18 -23.30 21.07
CA ILE A 544 -39.97 -24.55 21.86
C ILE A 544 -38.49 -24.95 21.63
N ALA A 545 -37.70 -25.43 22.58
CA ALA A 545 -37.65 -25.41 24.04
C ALA A 545 -36.25 -25.93 24.41
N THR A 546 -35.79 -25.55 25.59
CA THR A 546 -34.59 -25.99 26.28
C THR A 546 -34.61 -27.49 26.63
N GLY A 547 -33.43 -28.13 26.60
CA GLY A 547 -33.19 -29.43 27.23
C GLY A 547 -31.70 -29.70 27.44
N GLU A 548 -31.25 -29.63 28.69
CA GLU A 548 -29.97 -30.17 29.18
C GLU A 548 -29.98 -31.72 29.13
N ASN A 549 -28.87 -32.36 28.75
CA ASN A 549 -28.15 -33.32 29.61
C ASN A 549 -26.89 -33.93 28.96
N THR A 550 -25.79 -33.87 29.73
CA THR A 550 -24.73 -34.89 29.96
C THR A 550 -24.51 -36.05 28.96
N ARG A 551 -23.32 -36.09 28.32
CA ARG A 551 -22.18 -36.98 28.62
C ARG A 551 -21.01 -36.72 27.69
#